data_AF-A0A9D4MVB6-F1
#
_entry.id   AF-A0A9D4MVB6-F1
#
_cell.length_a   1.000
_cell.length_b   1.000
_cell.length_c   1.000
_cell.angle_alpha   90.00
_cell.angle_beta   90.00
_cell.angle_gamma   90.00
#
_symmetry.space_group_name_H-M   'P 1'
#
loop_
_entity.id
_entity.type
_entity.pdbx_description
1 polymer ?
#
loop_
_entity_poly.entity_id
_entity_poly.type
_entity_poly.pdbx_seq_one_letter_code
_entity_poly.pdbx_strand_id
1 'polypeptide(L)' 'MKLSKFIDVDIYGACGKLECPRGERRCFDMLNKDYKFYLAFENSNCVDYITEKFFVTGLQ' A
#
# COMPACT_ATOMS: atom_id res chain seq x y z
N MET A 1 1.06 -6.34 -12.11
CA MET A 1 0.76 -4.90 -12.32
C MET A 1 1.51 -4.42 -13.56
N LYS A 2 0.99 -3.48 -14.38
CA LYS A 2 1.73 -3.01 -15.58
C LYS A 2 2.92 -2.09 -15.23
N LEU A 3 2.82 -1.34 -14.13
CA LEU A 3 3.85 -0.42 -13.67
C LEU A 3 5.16 -1.13 -13.28
N SER A 4 5.08 -2.38 -12.80
CA SER A 4 6.26 -3.19 -12.43
C SER A 4 7.15 -3.58 -13.61
N LYS A 5 6.79 -3.19 -14.84
CA LYS A 5 7.64 -3.35 -16.04
C LYS A 5 8.61 -2.17 -16.24
N PHE A 6 8.33 -1.04 -15.61
CA PHE A 6 9.06 0.21 -15.82
C PHE A 6 9.83 0.65 -14.58
N ILE A 7 9.36 0.28 -13.40
CA ILE A 7 10.01 0.53 -12.11
C ILE A 7 9.86 -0.71 -11.23
N ASP A 8 10.78 -0.87 -10.27
CA ASP A 8 10.66 -1.90 -9.25
C ASP A 8 9.51 -1.56 -8.30
N VAL A 9 8.63 -2.54 -8.08
CA VAL A 9 7.43 -2.41 -7.26
C VAL A 9 7.35 -3.59 -6.31
N ASP A 10 7.42 -3.29 -5.02
CA ASP A 10 7.20 -4.27 -3.97
C ASP A 10 5.70 -4.40 -3.67
N ILE A 11 5.22 -5.65 -3.61
CA ILE A 11 3.81 -5.97 -3.38
C ILE A 11 3.69 -6.68 -2.03
N TYR A 12 3.06 -6.00 -1.08
CA TYR A 12 2.78 -6.51 0.27
C TYR A 12 1.34 -7.02 0.40
N GLY A 13 1.16 -8.09 1.18
CA GLY A 13 -0.14 -8.68 1.50
C GLY A 13 -0.47 -9.92 0.67
N ALA A 14 -1.72 -10.39 0.74
CA ALA A 14 -2.14 -11.69 0.18
C ALA A 14 -1.94 -11.85 -1.34
N CYS A 15 -1.86 -10.74 -2.08
CA CYS A 15 -1.63 -10.76 -3.53
C CYS A 15 -0.14 -10.69 -3.91
N GLY A 16 0.77 -10.60 -2.94
CA GLY A 16 2.22 -10.47 -3.12
C GLY A 16 3.00 -11.57 -2.42
N LYS A 17 4.34 -11.47 -2.47
CA LYS A 17 5.25 -12.38 -1.76
C LYS A 17 5.73 -11.81 -0.43
N LEU A 18 5.59 -10.50 -0.24
CA LEU A 18 6.00 -9.82 0.97
C LEU A 18 4.80 -9.74 1.91
N GLU A 19 5.04 -9.99 3.19
CA GLU A 19 4.00 -9.93 4.21
C GLU A 19 4.24 -8.74 5.12
N CYS A 20 3.14 -8.04 5.42
CA CYS A 20 3.08 -7.06 6.47
C CYS A 20 1.78 -7.33 7.24
N PRO A 21 1.86 -7.92 8.44
CA PRO A 21 0.69 -8.16 9.27
C PRO A 21 -0.03 -6.84 9.61
N ARG A 22 -1.36 -6.88 9.59
CA ARG A 22 -2.18 -5.70 9.92
C ARG A 22 -1.90 -5.24 11.35
N GLY A 23 -1.63 -3.95 11.52
CA GLY A 23 -1.41 -3.33 12.82
C GLY A 23 0.06 -3.24 13.25
N GLU A 24 1.00 -3.78 12.46
CA GLU A 24 2.43 -3.61 12.77
C GLU A 24 2.94 -2.21 12.43
N ARG A 25 3.36 -1.47 13.46
CA ARG A 25 3.97 -0.12 13.29
C ARG A 25 5.18 -0.13 12.38
N ARG A 26 5.97 -1.20 12.41
CA ARG A 26 7.18 -1.36 11.59
C ARG A 26 6.89 -1.22 10.09
N CYS A 27 5.74 -1.70 9.62
CA CYS A 27 5.40 -1.55 8.21
C CYS A 27 5.15 -0.10 7.83
N PHE A 28 4.47 0.67 8.69
CA PHE A 28 4.25 2.09 8.45
C PHE A 28 5.55 2.88 8.49
N ASP A 29 6.45 2.54 9.43
CA ASP A 29 7.78 3.16 9.50
C ASP A 29 8.62 2.86 8.24
N MET A 30 8.57 1.63 7.74
CA MET A 30 9.21 1.22 6.50
C MET A 30 8.64 2.00 5.29
N LEU A 31 7.31 2.15 5.20
CA LEU A 31 6.68 2.92 4.13
C LEU A 31 7.18 4.37 4.10
N ASN A 32 7.32 5.00 5.27
CA ASN A 32 7.80 6.38 5.38
C ASN A 32 9.30 6.54 5.08
N LYS A 33 10.12 5.53 5.40
CA LYS A 33 11.58 5.62 5.31
C LYS A 33 12.12 5.14 3.96
N ASP A 34 11.56 4.05 3.45
CA ASP A 34 12.17 3.28 2.36
C ASP A 34 11.46 3.49 1.02
N TYR A 35 10.24 4.03 1.02
CA TYR A 35 9.42 4.23 -0.18
C TYR A 35 9.07 5.71 -0.39
N LYS A 36 9.16 6.16 -1.65
CA LYS A 36 8.75 7.52 -2.05
C LYS A 36 7.26 7.61 -2.39
N PHE A 37 6.67 6.49 -2.83
CA PHE A 37 5.30 6.41 -3.27
C PHE A 37 4.66 5.14 -2.71
N TYR A 38 3.42 5.26 -2.25
CA TYR A 38 2.61 4.16 -1.76
C TYR A 38 1.33 4.04 -2.59
N LEU A 39 1.03 2.84 -3.08
CA LEU A 39 -0.14 2.57 -3.91
C LEU A 39 -1.12 1.67 -3.14
N ALA A 40 -2.22 2.26 -2.70
CA ALA A 40 -3.33 1.55 -2.06
C ALA A 40 -4.57 1.58 -2.95
N PHE A 41 -4.82 0.48 -3.66
CA PHE A 41 -6.05 0.34 -4.45
C PHE A 41 -7.21 -0.11 -3.58
N GLU A 42 -8.38 0.46 -3.86
CA GLU A 42 -9.62 -0.06 -3.32
C GLU A 42 -10.07 -1.32 -4.03
N ASN A 43 -10.77 -2.18 -3.28
CA ASN A 43 -11.19 -3.49 -3.79
C ASN A 43 -12.26 -3.35 -4.89
N SER A 44 -12.83 -2.16 -5.05
CA SER A 44 -13.83 -1.84 -6.05
C SER A 44 -13.73 -0.36 -6.41
N ASN A 45 -14.01 -0.03 -7.68
CA ASN A 45 -14.07 1.34 -8.15
C ASN A 45 -15.51 1.86 -8.00
N CYS A 46 -15.81 2.53 -6.89
CA CYS A 46 -17.14 3.07 -6.59
C CYS A 46 -17.03 4.52 -6.10
N VAL A 47 -18.05 5.31 -6.40
CA VAL A 47 -18.13 6.71 -5.95
C VAL A 47 -18.12 6.74 -4.42
N ASP A 48 -17.30 7.62 -3.85
CA ASP A 48 -17.13 7.81 -2.41
C ASP A 48 -16.63 6.59 -1.61
N TYR A 49 -16.13 5.54 -2.29
CA TYR A 49 -15.61 4.35 -1.62
C TYR A 49 -14.16 4.54 -1.17
N ILE A 50 -13.99 5.25 -0.06
CA ILE A 50 -12.71 5.50 0.62
C ILE A 50 -12.67 4.70 1.92
N THR A 51 -11.65 3.87 2.10
CA THR A 51 -11.50 3.00 3.30
C THR A 51 -10.32 3.42 4.18
N GLU A 52 -10.05 2.62 5.22
CA GLU A 52 -8.94 2.82 6.16
C GLU A 52 -7.59 2.98 5.48
N LYS A 53 -7.42 2.42 4.27
CA LYS A 53 -6.17 2.53 3.52
C LYS A 53 -5.76 3.98 3.29
N PHE A 54 -6.70 4.87 2.96
CA PHE A 54 -6.39 6.28 2.76
C PHE A 54 -6.08 6.99 4.09
N PHE A 55 -6.91 6.78 5.10
CA PHE A 55 -6.79 7.48 6.39
C PHE A 55 -5.57 7.07 7.20
N VAL A 56 -5.14 5.81 7.10
CA VAL A 56 -4.02 5.30 7.88
C VAL A 56 -2.67 5.63 7.26
N THR A 57 -2.56 5.72 5.92
CA THR A 57 -1.26 5.93 5.26
C THR A 57 -1.15 7.24 4.46
N GLY A 58 -2.26 7.78 3.95
CA GLY A 58 -2.25 8.93 3.03
C GLY A 58 -2.42 10.31 3.70
N LEU A 59 -2.86 10.33 4.97
CA LEU A 59 -3.13 11.55 5.74
C LEU A 59 -2.17 11.75 6.93
N GLN A 60 -1.02 11.06 6.93
CA GLN A 60 -0.05 11.10 8.03
C GLN A 60 1.08 12.11 7.78
#